data_AF-A0A7X9GJE4-F1
#
_entry.id   AF-A0A7X9GJE4-F1
#
_cell.length_a   1.000
_cell.length_b   1.000
_cell.length_c   1.000
_cell.angle_alpha   90.00
_cell.angle_beta   90.00
_cell.angle_gamma   90.00
#
_symmetry.space_group_name_H-M   'P 1'
#
loop_
_entity.id
_entity.type
_entity.pdbx_description
1 polymer ?
#
loop_
_entity_poly.entity_id
_entity_poly.type
_entity_poly.pdbx_seq_one_letter_code
_entity_poly.pdbx_strand_id
1 'polypeptide(L)'
;MKIIDERRRIEKLEYYRVFEYENHPGAGFSFPCDAQGRMHSLNKDARINLARCLVSDEGLQDLGIKTYRHTYMEPAVGLCTCGEKVKLSSFTNTCRCGRDYNFAGSELAPRSQWGAETGESWWECY
;
A
#
# COMPACT_ATOMS: atom_id res chain seq x y z
N MET A 1 16.50 -19.25 -0.70
CA MET A 1 15.71 -19.09 -1.95
C MET A 1 16.50 -18.29 -2.98
N LYS A 2 16.03 -18.22 -4.25
CA LYS A 2 16.60 -17.32 -5.28
C LYS A 2 15.76 -16.06 -5.39
N ILE A 3 16.33 -14.86 -5.27
CA ILE A 3 15.61 -13.61 -5.57
C ILE A 3 15.39 -13.51 -7.08
N ILE A 4 14.13 -13.27 -7.48
CA ILE A 4 13.71 -13.17 -8.88
C ILE A 4 13.18 -11.79 -9.24
N ASP A 5 12.86 -10.97 -8.24
CA ASP A 5 12.55 -9.56 -8.39
C ASP A 5 13.13 -8.80 -7.18
N GLU A 6 13.94 -7.80 -7.46
CA GLU A 6 14.68 -7.07 -6.43
C GLU A 6 13.80 -6.00 -5.78
N ARG A 7 14.00 -5.79 -4.48
CA ARG A 7 13.32 -4.72 -3.76
C ARG A 7 13.76 -3.37 -4.31
N ARG A 8 12.80 -2.49 -4.51
CA ARG A 8 13.04 -1.14 -5.03
C ARG A 8 12.24 -0.09 -4.29
N ARG A 9 12.85 1.08 -4.12
CA ARG A 9 12.16 2.28 -3.66
C ARG A 9 11.36 2.84 -4.84
N ILE A 10 10.06 3.00 -4.64
CA ILE A 10 9.17 3.62 -5.62
C ILE A 10 8.84 5.02 -5.14
N GLU A 11 8.98 5.97 -6.06
CA GLU A 11 8.46 7.32 -5.91
C GLU A 11 7.26 7.47 -6.84
N LYS A 12 6.14 7.91 -6.27
CA LYS A 12 4.90 8.10 -7.02
C LYS A 12 4.41 9.52 -6.80
N LEU A 13 4.16 10.21 -7.91
CA LEU A 13 3.38 11.44 -7.91
C LEU A 13 1.93 11.11 -8.23
N GLU A 14 1.02 11.58 -7.39
CA GLU A 14 -0.41 11.49 -7.62
C GLU A 14 -1.02 12.89 -7.57
N TYR A 15 -2.00 13.12 -8.44
CA TYR A 15 -2.72 14.38 -8.52
C TYR A 15 -4.18 14.14 -8.19
N TYR A 16 -4.75 15.03 -7.40
CA TYR A 16 -6.16 14.98 -7.04
C TYR A 16 -6.77 16.37 -7.18
N ARG A 17 -7.97 16.46 -7.76
CA ARG A 17 -8.79 17.66 -7.59
C ARG A 17 -9.51 17.55 -6.25
N VAL A 18 -9.35 18.55 -5.40
CA VAL A 18 -9.78 18.49 -3.99
C VAL A 18 -10.86 19.53 -3.74
N PHE A 19 -11.94 19.08 -3.11
CA PHE A 19 -13.05 19.90 -2.64
C PHE A 19 -13.18 19.73 -1.14
N GLU A 20 -13.30 20.82 -0.40
CA GLU A 20 -13.47 20.81 1.06
C GLU A 20 -14.68 21.65 1.47
N TYR A 21 -15.35 21.29 2.56
CA TYR A 21 -16.42 22.11 3.11
C TYR A 21 -15.83 23.36 3.77
N GLU A 22 -16.33 24.54 3.43
CA GLU A 22 -15.84 25.83 3.95
C GLU A 22 -15.83 25.88 5.48
N ASN A 23 -16.88 25.32 6.10
CA ASN A 23 -17.05 25.29 7.55
C ASN A 23 -16.33 24.13 8.24
N HIS A 24 -15.72 23.21 7.49
CA HIS A 24 -15.00 22.06 8.04
C HIS A 24 -13.77 21.68 7.20
N PRO A 25 -12.69 22.49 7.24
CA PRO A 25 -11.46 22.20 6.53
C PRO A 25 -10.94 20.78 6.79
N GLY A 26 -10.43 20.12 5.74
CA GLY A 26 -10.01 18.72 5.76
C GLY A 26 -11.12 17.69 5.61
N ALA A 27 -12.40 18.09 5.58
CA ALA A 27 -13.52 17.22 5.24
C ALA A 27 -14.06 17.56 3.84
N GLY A 28 -14.26 16.55 3.00
CA GLY A 28 -14.78 16.74 1.64
C GLY A 28 -14.45 15.59 0.70
N PHE A 29 -14.15 15.92 -0.54
CA PHE A 29 -13.93 14.97 -1.63
C PHE A 29 -12.59 15.20 -2.32
N SER A 30 -11.96 14.12 -2.75
CA SER A 30 -10.81 14.18 -3.64
C SER A 30 -11.00 13.20 -4.79
N PHE A 31 -10.62 13.61 -5.99
CA PHE A 31 -10.80 12.83 -7.20
C PHE A 31 -9.47 12.69 -7.94
N PRO A 32 -9.00 11.46 -8.24
CA PRO A 32 -7.72 11.24 -8.89
C PRO A 32 -7.74 11.78 -10.34
N CYS A 33 -6.77 12.64 -10.66
CA CYS A 33 -6.60 13.24 -11.97
C CYS A 33 -5.13 13.17 -12.44
N ASP A 34 -4.87 13.65 -13.66
CA ASP A 34 -3.54 13.99 -14.11
C ASP A 34 -3.14 15.43 -13.70
N ALA A 35 -1.92 15.83 -14.03
CA ALA A 35 -1.38 17.16 -13.73
C ALA A 35 -2.16 18.31 -14.39
N GLN A 36 -3.00 18.02 -15.39
CA GLN A 36 -3.87 18.99 -16.05
C GLN A 36 -5.33 18.91 -15.52
N GLY A 37 -5.60 18.07 -14.53
CA GLY A 37 -6.91 17.92 -13.91
C GLY A 37 -7.86 17.00 -14.68
N ARG A 38 -7.38 16.26 -15.68
CA ARG A 38 -8.23 15.29 -16.41
C ARG A 38 -8.35 14.00 -15.61
N MET A 39 -9.59 13.55 -15.46
CA MET A 39 -9.93 12.36 -14.67
C MET A 39 -9.93 11.13 -15.58
N HIS A 40 -9.07 10.15 -15.31
CA HIS A 40 -9.03 8.88 -16.04
C HIS A 40 -9.37 7.76 -15.06
N SER A 41 -10.57 7.16 -15.16
CA SER A 41 -11.03 6.02 -14.32
C SER A 41 -11.78 6.35 -13.02
N LEU A 42 -12.77 7.25 -13.05
CA LEU A 42 -13.73 7.37 -11.95
C LEU A 42 -14.82 6.30 -12.04
N ASN A 43 -15.08 5.62 -10.91
CA ASN A 43 -16.23 4.73 -10.78
C ASN A 43 -17.55 5.53 -10.76
N LYS A 44 -18.69 4.83 -10.75
CA LYS A 44 -20.02 5.46 -10.83
C LYS A 44 -20.24 6.48 -9.70
N ASP A 45 -19.93 6.13 -8.46
CA ASP A 45 -20.20 6.98 -7.31
C ASP A 45 -19.26 8.19 -7.27
N ALA A 46 -18.00 8.01 -7.65
CA ALA A 46 -17.05 9.10 -7.81
C ALA A 46 -17.51 10.11 -8.87
N ARG A 47 -18.12 9.66 -9.97
CA ARG A 47 -18.69 10.58 -10.98
C ARG A 47 -19.88 11.37 -10.45
N ILE A 48 -20.76 10.72 -9.67
CA ILE A 48 -21.91 11.39 -9.04
C ILE A 48 -21.42 12.44 -8.04
N ASN A 49 -20.47 12.08 -7.18
CA ASN A 49 -19.88 13.00 -6.20
C ASN A 49 -19.15 14.16 -6.88
N LEU A 50 -18.42 13.91 -7.96
CA LEU A 50 -17.77 14.99 -8.73
C LEU A 50 -18.80 15.94 -9.34
N ALA A 51 -19.85 15.40 -9.97
CA ALA A 51 -20.92 16.22 -10.52
C ALA A 51 -21.57 17.09 -9.44
N ARG A 52 -21.81 16.53 -8.24
CA ARG A 52 -22.29 17.30 -7.08
C ARG A 52 -21.31 18.41 -6.71
N CYS A 53 -20.02 18.11 -6.55
CA CYS A 53 -19.02 19.11 -6.16
C CYS A 53 -18.92 20.29 -7.14
N LEU A 54 -19.21 20.07 -8.44
CA LEU A 54 -19.14 21.11 -9.47
C LEU A 54 -20.35 22.03 -9.53
N VAL A 55 -21.50 21.65 -8.95
CA VAL A 55 -22.77 22.39 -9.05
C VAL A 55 -23.39 22.74 -7.70
N SER A 56 -22.81 22.25 -6.60
CA SER A 56 -23.40 22.34 -5.26
C SER A 56 -23.21 23.72 -4.64
N ASP A 57 -24.26 24.19 -3.95
CA ASP A 57 -24.26 25.35 -3.05
C ASP A 57 -24.11 24.93 -1.57
N GLU A 58 -23.67 23.70 -1.30
CA GLU A 58 -23.51 23.14 0.07
C GLU A 58 -22.22 23.65 0.77
N GLY A 59 -21.67 24.79 0.35
CA GLY A 59 -20.43 25.33 0.89
C GLY A 59 -19.22 24.42 0.62
N LEU A 60 -19.19 23.73 -0.52
CA LEU A 60 -18.02 23.00 -1.00
C LEU A 60 -17.14 23.94 -1.83
N GLN A 61 -15.94 24.19 -1.35
CA GLN A 61 -14.94 24.97 -2.05
C GLN A 61 -14.02 24.07 -2.89
N ASP A 62 -13.82 24.42 -4.16
CA ASP A 62 -12.81 23.81 -5.02
C ASP A 62 -11.42 24.38 -4.69
N LEU A 63 -10.55 23.52 -4.15
CA LEU A 63 -9.16 23.87 -3.81
C LEU A 63 -8.19 23.62 -4.97
N GLY A 64 -8.71 23.28 -6.14
CA GLY A 64 -7.93 22.99 -7.34
C GLY A 64 -7.21 21.64 -7.25
N ILE A 65 -6.13 21.52 -8.03
CA ILE A 65 -5.33 20.30 -8.13
C ILE A 65 -4.25 20.33 -7.05
N LYS A 66 -4.27 19.33 -6.16
CA LYS A 66 -3.20 19.08 -5.19
C LYS A 66 -2.30 17.94 -5.70
N THR A 67 -1.00 18.10 -5.46
CA THR A 67 0.02 17.09 -5.81
C THR A 67 0.50 16.40 -4.54
N TYR A 68 0.50 15.08 -4.55
CA TYR A 68 0.99 14.27 -3.45
C TYR A 68 2.17 13.43 -3.92
N ARG A 69 3.26 13.50 -3.16
CA ARG A 69 4.45 12.69 -3.38
C ARG A 69 4.46 11.56 -2.37
N HIS A 70 4.32 10.34 -2.87
CA HIS A 70 4.41 9.12 -2.07
C HIS A 70 5.75 8.45 -2.32
N THR A 71 6.33 7.91 -1.27
CA THR A 71 7.47 7.01 -1.36
C THR A 71 7.13 5.74 -0.61
N TYR A 72 7.31 4.60 -1.25
CA TYR A 72 7.18 3.31 -0.59
C TYR A 72 8.22 2.32 -1.10
N MET A 73 8.45 1.26 -0.33
CA MET A 73 9.33 0.16 -0.74
C MET A 73 8.46 -0.93 -1.35
N GLU A 74 8.69 -1.24 -2.63
CA GLU A 74 8.14 -2.44 -3.24
C GLU A 74 9.00 -3.63 -2.80
N PRO A 75 8.41 -4.66 -2.17
CA PRO A 75 9.17 -5.76 -1.60
C PRO A 75 9.73 -6.68 -2.70
N ALA A 76 10.86 -7.32 -2.40
CA ALA A 76 11.45 -8.32 -3.27
C ALA A 76 10.51 -9.53 -3.42
N VAL A 77 10.65 -10.25 -4.54
CA VAL A 77 10.00 -11.55 -4.76
C VAL A 77 11.08 -12.60 -4.91
N GLY A 78 10.98 -13.66 -4.10
CA GLY A 78 11.87 -14.81 -4.16
C GLY A 78 11.16 -16.08 -4.63
N LEU A 79 11.93 -16.96 -5.27
CA LEU A 79 11.53 -18.31 -5.64
C LEU A 79 11.96 -19.29 -4.55
N CYS A 80 10.99 -19.83 -3.82
CA CYS A 80 11.20 -20.86 -2.81
C CYS A 80 11.82 -22.12 -3.44
N THR A 81 12.49 -22.94 -2.64
CA THR A 81 13.03 -24.24 -3.07
C THR A 81 11.95 -25.20 -3.56
N CYS A 82 10.69 -25.03 -3.13
CA CYS A 82 9.55 -25.78 -3.66
C CYS A 82 9.01 -25.25 -5.00
N GLY A 83 9.57 -24.15 -5.55
CA GLY A 83 9.15 -23.54 -6.82
C GLY A 83 8.10 -22.44 -6.70
N GLU A 84 7.54 -22.19 -5.50
CA GLU A 84 6.54 -21.14 -5.30
C GLU A 84 7.17 -19.75 -5.14
N LYS A 85 6.45 -18.72 -5.59
CA LYS A 85 6.85 -17.32 -5.40
C LYS A 85 6.44 -16.84 -4.01
N VAL A 86 7.34 -16.15 -3.32
CA VAL A 86 7.08 -15.55 -2.01
C VAL A 86 7.42 -14.06 -2.07
N LYS A 87 6.44 -13.23 -1.69
CA LYS A 87 6.63 -11.78 -1.54
C LYS A 87 7.29 -11.52 -0.18
N LEU A 88 8.43 -10.84 -0.18
CA LEU A 88 9.26 -10.60 1.02
C LEU A 88 8.94 -9.24 1.65
N SER A 89 7.69 -9.07 2.11
CA SER A 89 7.16 -7.80 2.61
C SER A 89 7.21 -7.63 4.13
N SER A 90 7.51 -8.69 4.86
CA SER A 90 7.41 -8.75 6.32
C SER A 90 8.72 -9.25 6.94
N PHE A 91 8.84 -9.18 8.27
CA PHE A 91 9.95 -9.79 8.99
C PHE A 91 10.02 -11.31 8.73
N THR A 92 8.87 -11.98 8.78
CA THR A 92 8.69 -13.40 8.46
C THR A 92 7.76 -13.54 7.26
N ASN A 93 8.19 -14.28 6.24
CA ASN A 93 7.44 -14.51 5.01
C ASN A 93 7.33 -16.02 4.78
N THR A 94 6.13 -16.55 5.00
CA THR A 94 5.86 -17.98 4.95
C THR A 94 5.48 -18.41 3.54
N CYS A 95 6.24 -19.36 2.99
CA CYS A 95 5.86 -20.05 1.77
C CYS A 95 4.73 -21.05 2.06
N ARG A 96 3.89 -21.36 1.06
CA ARG A 96 2.85 -22.40 1.18
C ARG A 96 3.38 -23.78 1.56
N CYS A 97 4.65 -24.08 1.28
CA CYS A 97 5.29 -25.32 1.73
C CYS A 97 5.69 -25.33 3.22
N GLY A 98 5.43 -24.25 3.96
CA GLY A 98 5.71 -24.13 5.39
C GLY A 98 7.09 -23.55 5.74
N ARG A 99 7.96 -23.31 4.77
CA ARG A 99 9.26 -22.65 5.01
C ARG A 99 9.07 -21.16 5.26
N ASP A 100 9.82 -20.62 6.22
CA ASP A 100 9.83 -19.21 6.54
C ASP A 100 11.11 -18.53 6.06
N TYR A 101 10.96 -17.32 5.52
CA TYR A 101 12.07 -16.52 5.04
C TYR A 101 12.02 -15.12 5.65
N ASN A 102 13.19 -14.56 5.94
CA ASN A 102 13.29 -13.15 6.30
C ASN A 102 13.08 -12.24 5.06
N PHE A 103 13.03 -10.92 5.27
CA PHE A 103 12.86 -9.96 4.18
C PHE A 103 13.98 -9.99 3.11
N ALA A 104 15.15 -10.55 3.43
CA ALA A 104 16.28 -10.69 2.51
C ALA A 104 16.26 -12.05 1.76
N GLY A 105 15.29 -12.92 2.03
CA GLY A 105 15.18 -14.24 1.41
C GLY A 105 16.07 -15.31 2.02
N SER A 106 16.67 -15.05 3.18
CA SER A 106 17.34 -16.09 3.98
C SER A 106 16.28 -16.95 4.66
N GLU A 107 16.46 -18.27 4.63
CA GLU A 107 15.59 -19.20 5.34
C GLU A 107 15.80 -19.05 6.85
N LEU A 108 14.70 -18.99 7.59
CA LEU A 108 14.71 -18.88 9.05
C LEU A 108 14.81 -20.28 9.68
N ALA A 109 15.29 -20.34 10.92
CA ALA A 109 15.24 -21.55 11.72
C ALA A 109 13.79 -22.07 11.83
N PRO A 110 13.56 -23.38 12.02
CA PRO A 110 12.24 -23.91 12.32
C PRO A 110 11.61 -23.18 13.50
N ARG A 111 10.32 -22.86 13.40
CA ARG A 111 9.64 -22.05 14.40
C ARG A 111 9.59 -22.68 15.80
N SER A 112 9.74 -24.00 15.91
CA SER A 112 9.91 -24.71 17.18
C SER A 112 11.18 -24.33 17.95
N GLN A 113 12.11 -23.62 17.32
CA GLN A 113 13.36 -23.15 17.93
C GLN A 113 13.28 -21.66 18.30
N TRP A 114 12.20 -20.96 17.92
CA TRP A 114 12.09 -19.52 18.15
C TRP A 114 11.77 -19.24 19.61
N GLY A 115 12.51 -18.31 20.21
CA GLY A 115 12.39 -17.97 21.64
C GLY A 115 13.10 -18.93 22.59
N ALA A 116 13.75 -20.00 22.08
CA ALA A 116 14.46 -20.97 22.92
C ALA A 116 15.60 -20.33 23.76
N GLU A 117 16.20 -19.27 23.25
CA GLU A 117 17.26 -18.51 23.93
C GLU A 117 16.74 -17.58 25.03
N THR A 118 15.47 -17.16 24.93
CA THR A 118 14.79 -16.24 25.85
C THR A 118 13.81 -16.94 26.78
N GLY A 119 13.54 -18.23 26.57
CA GLY A 119 12.51 -18.99 27.29
C GLY A 119 11.08 -18.74 26.77
N GLU A 120 10.93 -17.97 25.70
CA GLU A 120 9.65 -17.70 25.05
C GLU A 120 9.31 -18.80 24.03
N SER A 121 8.03 -18.97 23.73
CA SER A 121 7.57 -19.92 22.71
C SER A 121 6.78 -19.25 21.59
N TRP A 122 6.99 -19.65 20.33
CA TRP A 122 6.32 -19.02 19.17
C TRP A 122 4.77 -19.04 19.20
N TRP A 123 4.15 -19.96 19.94
CA TRP A 123 2.69 -20.04 20.07
C TRP A 123 2.13 -19.09 21.13
N GLU A 124 2.96 -18.45 21.95
CA GLU A 124 2.49 -17.49 22.97
C GLU A 124 2.07 -16.15 22.34
N CYS A 125 2.39 -15.93 21.06
CA CYS A 125 2.05 -14.73 20.31
C CYS A 125 0.85 -14.91 19.36
N TYR A 126 0.14 -16.04 19.41
CA TYR A 126 -1.03 -16.37 18.58
C TYR A 126 -2.19 -16.89 19.42
#